data_AF-A0A9D8MY91-F1
#
_entry.id   AF-A0A9D8MY91-F1
#
_cell.length_a   1.000
_cell.length_b   1.000
_cell.length_c   1.000
_cell.angle_alpha   90.00
_cell.angle_beta   90.00
_cell.angle_gamma   90.00
#
_symmetry.space_group_name_H-M   'P 1'
#
loop_
_entity.id
_entity.type
_entity.pdbx_description
1 polymer ?
#
loop_
_entity_poly.entity_id
_entity_poly.type
_entity_poly.pdbx_seq_one_letter_code
_entity_poly.pdbx_strand_id
1 'polypeptide(L)'
;MLTSLAILHALVDAVCASSLLGAIADSVSYETLLCLVVVYNSLAFCTQWLTGLLLDKTGRDRFWLFVSLVLLAGGALLPLPVYAVTVLLGIGNSFFHVSAGRYVILDSGGKAAPLGMFVAPGALGLGAWSLFPNLIWGWAVTGLILLGGAVFFLSKRWILPETLPAEREKPVWDQTAFWCIVL
;
A
#
# COMPACT_ATOMS: atom_id res chain seq x y z
N MET A 1 16.28 1.48 -2.38
CA MET A 1 14.87 1.17 -2.71
C MET A 1 14.01 1.19 -1.49
N LEU A 2 14.39 0.40 -0.49
CA LEU A 2 13.74 0.30 0.80
C LEU A 2 13.29 1.64 1.40
N THR A 3 14.19 2.62 1.56
CA THR A 3 13.85 3.92 2.17
C THR A 3 12.70 4.63 1.46
N SER A 4 12.70 4.65 0.12
CA SER A 4 11.65 5.30 -0.67
C SER A 4 10.31 4.59 -0.52
N LEU A 5 10.31 3.26 -0.53
CA LEU A 5 9.10 2.46 -0.33
C LEU A 5 8.57 2.57 1.10
N ALA A 6 9.46 2.67 2.10
CA ALA A 6 9.09 2.83 3.50
C ALA A 6 8.47 4.21 3.79
N ILE A 7 9.04 5.28 3.20
CA ILE A 7 8.44 6.62 3.25
C ILE A 7 7.07 6.59 2.57
N LEU A 8 6.98 5.97 1.39
CA LEU A 8 5.73 5.87 0.65
C LEU A 8 4.67 5.09 1.43
N HIS A 9 5.07 4.04 2.15
CA HIS A 9 4.18 3.27 3.02
C HIS A 9 3.62 4.14 4.16
N ALA A 10 4.47 4.92 4.83
CA ALA A 10 4.03 5.88 5.84
C ALA A 10 3.00 6.87 5.25
N LEU A 11 3.22 7.37 4.03
CA LEU A 11 2.29 8.28 3.37
C LEU A 11 0.97 7.60 3.01
N VAL A 12 1.00 6.37 2.49
CA VAL A 12 -0.18 5.58 2.14
C VAL A 12 -1.07 5.36 3.35
N ASP A 13 -0.50 4.91 4.46
CA ASP A 13 -1.25 4.69 5.71
C ASP A 13 -1.79 6.00 6.28
N ALA A 14 -1.03 7.08 6.18
CA ALA A 14 -1.48 8.42 6.55
C ALA A 14 -2.68 8.90 5.71
N VAL A 15 -2.70 8.66 4.39
CA VAL A 15 -3.85 8.99 3.53
C VAL A 15 -5.08 8.16 3.90
N CYS A 16 -4.90 6.86 4.13
CA CYS A 16 -6.01 6.02 4.55
C CYS A 16 -6.58 6.44 5.90
N ALA A 17 -5.72 6.68 6.90
CA ALA A 17 -6.14 7.12 8.22
C ALA A 17 -6.82 8.48 8.19
N SER A 18 -6.26 9.45 7.47
CA SER A 18 -6.85 10.80 7.35
C SER A 18 -8.20 10.82 6.66
N SER A 19 -8.37 9.95 5.64
CA SER A 19 -9.64 9.85 4.93
C SER A 19 -10.70 9.16 5.79
N LEU A 20 -10.40 7.99 6.39
CA LEU A 20 -11.37 7.22 7.17
C LEU A 20 -11.66 7.83 8.55
N LEU A 21 -10.62 8.14 9.32
CA LEU A 21 -10.71 8.58 10.71
C LEU A 21 -10.76 10.11 10.85
N GLY A 22 -10.63 10.84 9.74
CA GLY A 22 -10.84 12.29 9.68
C GLY A 22 -12.08 12.64 8.91
N ALA A 23 -11.92 12.79 7.59
CA ALA A 23 -12.96 13.32 6.73
C ALA A 23 -14.26 12.52 6.78
N ILE A 24 -14.18 11.18 6.74
CA ILE A 24 -15.37 10.33 6.83
C ILE A 24 -15.95 10.35 8.24
N ALA A 25 -15.12 10.21 9.28
CA ALA A 25 -15.56 10.17 10.68
C ALA A 25 -16.38 11.40 11.08
N ASP A 26 -16.04 12.58 10.56
CA ASP A 26 -16.78 13.82 10.82
C ASP A 26 -18.14 13.90 10.08
N SER A 27 -18.38 13.01 9.10
CA SER A 27 -19.53 13.08 8.18
C SER A 27 -20.57 11.97 8.37
N VAL A 28 -20.30 10.95 9.20
CA VAL A 28 -21.17 9.77 9.36
C VAL A 28 -21.40 9.45 10.85
N SER A 29 -22.41 8.61 11.13
CA SER A 29 -22.62 8.10 12.50
C SER A 29 -21.48 7.16 12.91
N TYR A 30 -21.24 7.05 14.23
CA TYR A 30 -20.23 6.14 14.78
C TYR A 30 -20.42 4.68 14.33
N GLU A 31 -21.67 4.20 14.26
CA GLU A 31 -22.00 2.85 13.78
C GLU A 31 -21.60 2.66 12.31
N THR A 32 -21.85 3.67 11.48
CA THR A 32 -21.45 3.66 10.07
C THR A 32 -19.94 3.68 9.94
N LEU A 33 -19.25 4.52 10.72
CA LEU A 33 -17.79 4.59 10.74
C LEU A 33 -17.18 3.23 11.10
N LEU A 34 -17.68 2.56 12.14
CA LEU A 34 -17.21 1.21 12.52
C LEU A 34 -17.37 0.21 11.37
N CYS A 35 -18.52 0.23 10.70
CA CYS A 35 -18.75 -0.63 9.53
C CYS A 35 -17.74 -0.33 8.42
N LEU A 36 -17.52 0.95 8.09
CA LEU A 36 -16.56 1.36 7.06
C LEU A 36 -15.12 0.99 7.41
N VAL A 37 -14.72 1.10 8.69
CA VAL A 37 -13.40 0.66 9.17
C VAL A 37 -13.24 -0.85 8.99
N VAL A 38 -14.25 -1.65 9.33
CA VAL A 38 -14.21 -3.10 9.11
C VAL A 38 -14.10 -3.43 7.63
N VAL A 39 -14.93 -2.80 6.78
CA VAL A 39 -14.89 -2.99 5.32
C VAL A 39 -13.53 -2.62 4.74
N TYR A 40 -12.98 -1.46 5.13
CA TYR A 40 -11.65 -1.02 4.70
C TYR A 40 -10.59 -2.06 5.07
N ASN A 41 -10.55 -2.51 6.32
CA ASN A 41 -9.54 -3.47 6.79
C ASN A 41 -9.70 -4.83 6.10
N SER A 42 -10.93 -5.30 5.92
CA SER A 42 -11.18 -6.53 5.17
C SER A 42 -10.68 -6.43 3.73
N LEU A 43 -10.92 -5.31 3.06
CA LEU A 43 -10.39 -5.10 1.72
C LEU A 43 -8.86 -4.99 1.72
N ALA A 44 -8.27 -4.19 2.61
CA ALA A 44 -6.83 -3.94 2.66
C ALA A 44 -6.02 -5.21 2.99
N PHE A 45 -6.44 -5.99 3.98
CA PHE A 45 -5.68 -7.13 4.50
C PHE A 45 -6.16 -8.48 3.97
N CYS A 46 -7.48 -8.73 3.94
CA CYS A 46 -7.97 -10.06 3.54
C CYS A 46 -7.84 -10.31 2.04
N THR A 47 -7.67 -9.28 1.21
CA THR A 47 -7.52 -9.45 -0.25
C THR A 47 -6.06 -9.51 -0.72
N GLN A 48 -5.09 -9.36 0.19
CA GLN A 48 -3.67 -9.32 -0.21
C GLN A 48 -3.20 -10.57 -0.96
N TRP A 49 -3.69 -11.76 -0.59
CA TRP A 49 -3.37 -13.00 -1.29
C TRP A 49 -3.93 -13.03 -2.73
N LEU A 50 -5.09 -12.41 -2.98
CA LEU A 50 -5.68 -12.29 -4.31
C LEU A 50 -4.87 -11.34 -5.18
N THR A 51 -4.53 -10.17 -4.64
CA THR A 51 -3.63 -9.23 -5.32
C THR A 51 -2.27 -9.86 -5.60
N GLY A 52 -1.75 -10.65 -4.66
CA GLY A 52 -0.53 -11.44 -4.85
C GLY A 52 -0.60 -12.37 -6.05
N LEU A 53 -1.65 -13.20 -6.10
CA LEU A 53 -1.89 -14.11 -7.22
C LEU A 53 -2.02 -13.36 -8.56
N LEU A 54 -2.66 -12.18 -8.56
CA LEU A 54 -2.78 -11.35 -9.75
C LEU A 54 -1.44 -10.76 -10.19
N LEU A 55 -0.61 -10.32 -9.25
CA LEU A 55 0.72 -9.79 -9.52
C LEU A 55 1.64 -10.87 -10.06
N ASP A 56 1.61 -12.08 -9.47
CA ASP A 56 2.36 -13.23 -9.96
C ASP A 56 1.99 -13.61 -11.40
N LYS A 57 0.70 -13.54 -11.75
CA LYS A 57 0.22 -13.83 -13.11
C LYS A 57 0.60 -12.76 -14.12
N THR A 58 0.66 -11.50 -13.70
CA THR A 58 0.88 -10.38 -14.62
C THR A 58 2.36 -10.00 -14.75
N GLY A 59 3.16 -10.23 -13.72
CA GLY A 59 4.57 -9.83 -13.66
C GLY A 59 4.79 -8.31 -13.75
N ARG A 60 3.76 -7.51 -13.47
CA ARG A 60 3.73 -6.05 -13.70
C ARG A 60 3.70 -5.26 -12.40
N ASP A 61 4.59 -5.58 -11.46
CA ASP A 61 4.59 -5.00 -10.11
C ASP A 61 4.66 -3.46 -10.13
N ARG A 62 5.47 -2.88 -11.03
CA ARG A 62 5.57 -1.41 -11.18
C ARG A 62 4.25 -0.77 -11.59
N PHE A 63 3.50 -1.42 -12.47
CA PHE A 63 2.21 -0.93 -12.92
C PHE A 63 1.18 -0.99 -11.79
N TRP A 64 1.11 -2.12 -11.09
CA TRP A 64 0.16 -2.30 -9.98
C TRP A 64 0.47 -1.40 -8.78
N LEU A 65 1.76 -1.15 -8.51
CA LEU A 65 2.15 -0.14 -7.53
C LEU A 65 1.70 1.26 -7.97
N PHE A 66 1.79 1.61 -9.25
CA PHE A 66 1.29 2.92 -9.68
C PHE A 66 -0.25 3.01 -9.60
N VAL A 67 -0.95 1.96 -10.02
CA VAL A 67 -2.41 1.87 -9.93
C VAL A 67 -2.87 2.01 -8.48
N SER A 68 -2.19 1.39 -7.51
CA SER A 68 -2.55 1.50 -6.10
C SER A 68 -2.52 2.95 -5.61
N LEU A 69 -1.47 3.70 -5.95
CA LEU A 69 -1.33 5.10 -5.58
C LEU A 69 -2.39 5.99 -6.24
N VAL A 70 -2.77 5.68 -7.49
CA VAL A 70 -3.87 6.38 -8.18
C VAL A 70 -5.22 6.09 -7.51
N LEU A 71 -5.49 4.85 -7.11
CA LEU A 71 -6.72 4.49 -6.39
C LEU A 71 -6.80 5.20 -5.04
N LEU A 72 -5.69 5.21 -4.27
CA LEU A 72 -5.59 5.90 -2.98
C LEU A 72 -5.82 7.41 -3.14
N ALA A 73 -5.18 8.02 -4.14
CA ALA A 73 -5.37 9.43 -4.42
C ALA A 73 -6.78 9.76 -4.93
N GLY A 74 -7.35 8.93 -5.78
CA GLY A 74 -8.72 9.07 -6.25
C GLY A 74 -9.72 9.02 -5.10
N GLY A 75 -9.54 8.08 -4.17
CA GLY A 75 -10.37 7.97 -2.95
C GLY A 75 -10.26 9.19 -2.04
N ALA A 76 -9.06 9.76 -1.88
CA ALA A 76 -8.82 10.89 -0.99
C ALA A 76 -9.21 12.26 -1.57
N LEU A 77 -9.10 12.45 -2.89
CA LEU A 77 -9.26 13.77 -3.53
C LEU A 77 -10.63 13.98 -4.18
N LEU A 78 -11.28 12.92 -4.66
CA LEU A 78 -12.53 13.06 -5.41
C LEU A 78 -13.72 13.13 -4.45
N PRO A 79 -14.73 13.98 -4.74
CA PRO A 79 -15.95 14.07 -3.94
C PRO A 79 -16.85 12.85 -4.20
N LEU A 80 -16.46 11.69 -3.66
CA LEU A 80 -17.15 10.42 -3.83
C LEU A 80 -18.00 10.07 -2.60
N PRO A 81 -19.04 9.24 -2.75
CA PRO A 81 -19.74 8.67 -1.61
C PRO A 81 -18.79 7.92 -0.67
N VAL A 82 -19.02 8.00 0.64
CA VAL A 82 -18.12 7.41 1.66
C VAL A 82 -17.80 5.94 1.42
N TYR A 83 -18.78 5.14 0.96
CA TYR A 83 -18.57 3.73 0.62
C TYR A 83 -17.60 3.55 -0.56
N ALA A 84 -17.68 4.41 -1.58
CA ALA A 84 -16.77 4.35 -2.72
C ALA A 84 -15.35 4.74 -2.31
N VAL A 85 -15.20 5.76 -1.47
CA VAL A 85 -13.90 6.14 -0.87
C VAL A 85 -13.31 4.96 -0.11
N THR A 86 -14.06 4.34 0.80
CA THR A 86 -13.61 3.17 1.58
C THR A 86 -13.15 2.02 0.70
N VAL A 87 -13.88 1.71 -0.38
CA VAL A 87 -13.50 0.65 -1.32
C VAL A 87 -12.21 0.99 -2.07
N LEU A 88 -12.09 2.21 -2.58
CA LEU A 88 -10.88 2.66 -3.29
C LEU A 88 -9.65 2.62 -2.38
N LEU A 89 -9.79 3.09 -1.14
CA LEU A 89 -8.70 3.09 -0.17
C LEU A 89 -8.30 1.66 0.21
N GLY A 90 -9.26 0.77 0.47
CA GLY A 90 -8.98 -0.61 0.85
C GLY A 90 -8.29 -1.40 -0.28
N ILE A 91 -8.83 -1.33 -1.51
CA ILE A 91 -8.24 -2.01 -2.67
C ILE A 91 -6.88 -1.40 -3.01
N GLY A 92 -6.77 -0.06 -3.02
CA GLY A 92 -5.51 0.63 -3.24
C GLY A 92 -4.44 0.23 -2.22
N ASN A 93 -4.78 0.22 -0.94
CA ASN A 93 -3.86 -0.22 0.11
C ASN A 93 -3.40 -1.68 -0.13
N SER A 94 -4.31 -2.60 -0.43
CA SER A 94 -3.96 -4.00 -0.72
C SER A 94 -2.94 -4.15 -1.85
N PHE A 95 -3.18 -3.50 -3.01
CA PHE A 95 -2.22 -3.51 -4.12
C PHE A 95 -0.89 -2.87 -3.75
N PHE A 96 -0.90 -1.79 -2.95
CA PHE A 96 0.32 -1.13 -2.49
C PHE A 96 1.19 -2.07 -1.66
N HIS A 97 0.63 -2.70 -0.61
CA HIS A 97 1.36 -3.58 0.30
C HIS A 97 2.00 -4.75 -0.44
N VAL A 98 1.24 -5.40 -1.33
CA VAL A 98 1.76 -6.55 -2.09
C VAL A 98 2.82 -6.12 -3.09
N SER A 99 2.56 -5.07 -3.88
CA SER A 99 3.52 -4.61 -4.90
C SER A 99 4.82 -4.13 -4.25
N ALA A 100 4.73 -3.22 -3.27
CA ALA A 100 5.90 -2.67 -2.59
C ALA A 100 6.62 -3.72 -1.71
N GLY A 101 5.87 -4.58 -1.03
CA GLY A 101 6.41 -5.68 -0.23
C GLY A 101 7.23 -6.65 -1.08
N ARG A 102 6.75 -7.00 -2.28
CA ARG A 102 7.50 -7.82 -3.23
C ARG A 102 8.83 -7.17 -3.64
N TYR A 103 8.83 -5.86 -3.94
CA TYR A 103 10.08 -5.13 -4.20
C TYR A 103 11.07 -5.25 -3.04
N VAL A 104 10.60 -5.11 -1.80
CA VAL A 104 11.44 -5.23 -0.60
C VAL A 104 11.95 -6.65 -0.41
N ILE A 105 11.11 -7.67 -0.59
CA ILE A 105 11.51 -9.09 -0.46
C ILE A 105 12.59 -9.43 -1.48
N LEU A 106 12.43 -9.03 -2.73
CA LEU A 106 13.40 -9.32 -3.79
C LEU A 106 14.74 -8.61 -3.57
N ASP A 107 14.72 -7.39 -3.01
CA ASP A 107 15.93 -6.61 -2.66
C ASP A 107 16.53 -7.02 -1.31
N SER A 108 15.82 -7.80 -0.49
CA SER A 108 16.21 -8.11 0.89
C SER A 108 17.42 -9.05 1.00
N GLY A 109 17.77 -9.73 -0.10
CA GLY A 109 18.77 -10.79 -0.07
C GLY A 109 18.39 -11.96 0.83
N GLY A 110 17.10 -12.21 1.08
CA GLY A 110 16.61 -13.28 1.96
C GLY A 110 16.61 -12.94 3.45
N LYS A 111 16.78 -11.66 3.81
CA LYS A 111 16.73 -11.20 5.19
C LYS A 111 15.32 -10.71 5.53
N ALA A 112 14.87 -10.96 6.75
CA ALA A 112 13.59 -10.43 7.24
C ALA A 112 13.65 -8.94 7.63
N ALA A 113 14.83 -8.43 8.02
CA ALA A 113 14.99 -7.05 8.52
C ALA A 113 14.53 -5.96 7.53
N PRO A 114 14.82 -6.03 6.21
CA PRO A 114 14.30 -5.07 5.23
C PRO A 114 12.77 -4.99 5.20
N LEU A 115 12.07 -6.10 5.37
CA LEU A 115 10.60 -6.10 5.41
C LEU A 115 10.10 -5.37 6.67
N GLY A 116 10.70 -5.63 7.84
CA GLY A 116 10.37 -4.90 9.06
C GLY A 116 10.62 -3.39 8.96
N MET A 117 11.73 -2.98 8.35
CA MET A 117 12.04 -1.56 8.10
C MET A 117 11.07 -0.90 7.11
N PHE A 118 10.48 -1.68 6.19
CA PHE A 118 9.43 -1.20 5.30
C PHE A 118 8.10 -1.03 6.02
N VAL A 119 7.73 -1.95 6.91
CA VAL A 119 6.43 -1.94 7.59
C VAL A 119 6.37 -0.91 8.72
N ALA A 120 7.42 -0.78 9.52
CA ALA A 120 7.40 0.07 10.72
C ALA A 120 6.99 1.54 10.48
N PRO A 121 7.39 2.21 9.38
CA PRO A 121 6.93 3.56 9.10
C PRO A 121 5.44 3.69 8.77
N GLY A 122 4.75 2.63 8.35
CA GLY A 122 3.29 2.63 8.18
C GLY A 122 2.56 3.03 9.47
N ALA A 123 2.98 2.45 10.60
CA ALA A 123 2.47 2.81 11.92
C ALA A 123 2.71 4.28 12.30
N LEU A 124 3.85 4.86 11.87
CA LEU A 124 4.09 6.30 12.03
C LEU A 124 3.14 7.13 11.18
N GLY A 125 2.82 6.67 9.96
CA GLY A 125 1.82 7.27 9.09
C GLY A 125 0.42 7.32 9.73
N LEU A 126 -0.03 6.19 10.28
CA LEU A 126 -1.29 6.07 11.02
C LEU A 126 -1.35 7.07 12.19
N GLY A 127 -0.27 7.16 12.98
CA GLY A 127 -0.18 8.08 14.10
C GLY A 127 -0.09 9.55 13.67
N ALA A 128 0.65 9.86 12.61
CA ALA A 128 0.89 11.23 12.15
C ALA A 128 -0.41 11.94 11.76
N TRP A 129 -1.39 11.24 11.21
CA TRP A 129 -2.71 11.82 10.94
C TRP A 129 -3.31 12.50 12.17
N SER A 130 -3.29 11.82 13.33
CA SER A 130 -3.87 12.34 14.58
C SER A 130 -3.22 13.63 15.09
N LEU A 131 -1.96 13.86 14.72
CA LEU A 131 -1.21 15.06 15.10
C LEU A 131 -1.49 16.24 14.17
N PHE A 132 -1.97 15.97 12.95
CA PHE A 132 -2.22 16.98 11.92
C PHE A 132 -3.59 16.76 11.25
N PRO A 133 -4.70 16.89 12.00
CA PRO A 133 -6.06 16.57 11.52
C PRO A 133 -6.59 17.56 10.44
N ASN A 134 -5.78 18.52 10.01
CA ASN A 134 -6.23 19.56 9.08
C ASN A 134 -6.37 18.99 7.67
N LEU A 135 -7.46 19.35 6.99
CA LEU A 135 -7.75 18.95 5.61
C LEU A 135 -6.56 19.18 4.65
N ILE A 136 -5.81 20.28 4.83
CA ILE A 136 -4.59 20.63 4.06
C ILE A 136 -3.54 19.52 4.13
N TRP A 137 -3.44 18.82 5.27
CA TRP A 137 -2.48 17.74 5.46
C TRP A 137 -2.87 16.51 4.63
N GLY A 138 -4.16 16.18 4.54
CA GLY A 138 -4.67 15.13 3.65
C GLY A 138 -4.29 15.40 2.19
N TRP A 139 -4.59 16.60 1.68
CA TRP A 139 -4.22 16.99 0.31
C TRP A 139 -2.70 16.96 0.06
N ALA A 140 -1.91 17.43 1.03
CA ALA A 140 -0.45 17.43 0.93
C ALA A 140 0.12 16.01 0.86
N VAL A 141 -0.32 15.12 1.74
CA VAL A 141 0.15 13.72 1.76
C VAL A 141 -0.29 12.98 0.50
N THR A 142 -1.52 13.19 0.02
CA THR A 142 -1.96 12.61 -1.25
C THR A 142 -1.14 13.13 -2.45
N GLY A 143 -0.81 14.42 -2.48
CA GLY A 143 0.09 15.00 -3.49
C GLY A 143 1.48 14.36 -3.45
N LEU A 144 2.02 14.09 -2.26
CA LEU A 144 3.31 13.42 -2.08
C LEU A 144 3.28 11.96 -2.54
N ILE A 145 2.17 11.25 -2.33
CA ILE A 145 1.99 9.90 -2.88
C ILE A 145 2.02 9.91 -4.41
N LEU A 146 1.28 10.82 -5.04
CA LEU A 146 1.25 10.93 -6.50
C LEU A 146 2.62 11.29 -7.07
N LEU A 147 3.34 12.21 -6.42
CA LEU A 147 4.69 12.58 -6.81
C LEU A 147 5.66 11.41 -6.65
N GLY A 148 5.63 10.72 -5.50
CA GLY A 148 6.43 9.53 -5.24
C GLY A 148 6.14 8.42 -6.24
N GLY A 149 4.87 8.20 -6.56
CA GLY A 149 4.41 7.26 -7.58
C GLY A 149 4.87 7.60 -8.98
N ALA A 150 4.78 8.88 -9.38
CA ALA A 150 5.27 9.35 -10.68
C ALA A 150 6.79 9.19 -10.80
N VAL A 151 7.55 9.57 -9.76
CA VAL A 151 9.01 9.38 -9.73
C VAL A 151 9.36 7.89 -9.81
N PHE A 152 8.64 7.04 -9.08
CA PHE A 152 8.85 5.60 -9.13
C PHE A 152 8.54 5.02 -10.51
N PHE A 153 7.42 5.41 -11.11
CA PHE A 153 6.99 4.93 -12.41
C PHE A 153 7.88 5.44 -13.55
N LEU A 154 8.42 6.65 -13.48
CA LEU A 154 9.28 7.19 -14.54
C LEU A 154 10.74 6.76 -14.42
N SER A 155 11.19 6.39 -13.22
CA SER A 155 12.57 6.01 -12.99
C SER A 155 12.86 4.56 -13.41
N LYS A 156 13.84 4.39 -14.32
CA LYS A 156 14.36 3.07 -14.72
C LYS A 156 15.09 2.33 -13.59
N ARG A 157 15.42 3.02 -12.49
CA ARG A 157 16.10 2.47 -11.31
C ARG A 157 15.29 1.41 -10.57
N TRP A 158 13.98 1.36 -10.80
CA TRP A 158 13.02 0.54 -10.04
C TRP A 158 12.43 -0.61 -10.86
N ILE A 159 13.17 -1.07 -11.86
CA ILE A 159 12.81 -2.27 -12.64
C ILE A 159 13.37 -3.47 -11.88
N LEU A 160 12.49 -4.37 -11.44
CA LEU A 160 12.91 -5.66 -10.90
C LEU A 160 13.58 -6.47 -12.02
N PRO A 161 14.63 -7.26 -11.71
CA PRO A 161 15.13 -8.23 -12.66
C PRO A 161 13.99 -9.18 -13.06
N GLU A 162 13.78 -9.38 -14.37
CA GLU A 162 12.74 -10.27 -14.94
C GLU A 162 12.84 -11.72 -14.48
N THR A 163 14.02 -12.12 -13.98
CA THR A 163 14.30 -13.46 -13.49
C THR A 163 14.79 -13.40 -12.05
N LEU A 164 14.14 -14.17 -11.18
CA LEU A 164 14.77 -14.61 -9.92
C LEU A 164 16.15 -15.20 -10.29
N PRO A 165 17.24 -14.83 -9.61
CA PRO A 165 18.55 -15.40 -9.91
C PRO A 165 18.43 -16.92 -9.84
N ALA A 166 18.71 -17.60 -10.95
CA ALA A 166 18.53 -19.03 -11.18
C ALA A 166 19.40 -19.94 -10.29
N GLU A 167 20.02 -19.39 -9.26
CA GLU A 167 21.09 -20.03 -8.48
C GLU A 167 20.88 -19.96 -6.96
N ARG A 168 19.75 -19.43 -6.47
CA ARG A 168 19.36 -19.74 -5.09
C ARG A 168 18.89 -21.18 -5.06
N GLU A 169 19.74 -22.03 -4.49
CA GLU A 169 19.45 -23.41 -4.06
C GLU A 169 17.96 -23.60 -3.86
N LYS A 170 17.41 -24.61 -4.55
CA LYS A 170 16.00 -24.99 -4.49
C LYS A 170 15.47 -24.75 -3.07
N PRO A 171 14.45 -23.89 -2.89
CA PRO A 171 13.90 -23.72 -1.57
C PRO A 171 13.46 -25.10 -1.08
N VAL A 172 13.83 -25.44 0.16
CA VAL A 172 13.41 -26.67 0.86
C VAL A 172 11.87 -26.75 0.99
N TRP A 173 11.18 -25.67 0.62
CA TRP A 173 9.74 -25.53 0.62
C TRP A 173 9.24 -25.56 -0.83
N ASP A 174 8.38 -26.53 -1.10
CA ASP A 174 7.67 -26.75 -2.36
C ASP A 174 7.16 -25.45 -2.99
N GLN A 175 7.20 -25.39 -4.33
CA GLN A 175 6.97 -24.21 -5.19
C GLN A 175 5.51 -23.71 -5.20
N THR A 176 4.75 -24.02 -4.15
CA THR A 176 3.38 -23.58 -3.90
C THR A 176 3.27 -22.61 -2.72
N ALA A 177 4.40 -22.23 -2.10
CA ALA A 177 4.42 -21.27 -1.00
C ALA A 177 3.92 -19.89 -1.47
N PHE A 178 2.69 -19.57 -1.07
CA PHE A 178 2.06 -18.26 -1.08
C PHE A 178 3.06 -17.15 -0.69
N TRP A 179 3.71 -16.52 -1.66
CA TRP A 179 4.65 -15.42 -1.43
C TRP A 179 3.97 -14.09 -1.05
N CYS A 180 2.66 -14.09 -0.82
CA CYS A 180 1.85 -12.87 -0.72
C CYS A 180 1.01 -12.78 0.57
N ILE A 181 1.57 -13.19 1.71
CA ILE A 181 1.10 -12.71 3.00
C ILE A 181 2.14 -11.73 3.51
N VAL A 182 2.01 -10.47 3.06
CA VAL A 182 2.66 -9.35 3.74
C VAL A 182 1.75 -9.01 4.91
N LEU A 183 2.24 -9.19 6.14
CA LEU A 183 1.54 -8.71 7.34
C LEU A 183 1.52 -7.18 7.35
#